data_AF-A0A6D2K245-F1
#
_entry.id   AF-A0A6D2K245-F1
#
_cell.length_a   1.000
_cell.length_b   1.000
_cell.length_c   1.000
_cell.angle_alpha   90.00
_cell.angle_beta   90.00
_cell.angle_gamma   90.00
#
_symmetry.space_group_name_H-M   'P 1'
#
loop_
_entity.id
_entity.type
_entity.pdbx_description
1 polymer ?
#
loop_
_entity_poly.entity_id
_entity_poly.type
_entity_poly.pdbx_seq_one_letter_code
_entity_poly.pdbx_strand_id
1 'polypeptide(L)'
;MATGKIEDRSIRLGRRLTLFRDYATVLLVENNWDQEYIVRQWNVAGNHLGDHVVRNCHFLSITSRCRICHVIRECKSYGCRHLLCARCVTGYLEENINAGALNLVCPVQHCEKMMCPAVFKSDVSIAVRNLFQRNLNRSFLLAHPDEEFSYITAAYDFCLGKKWYILAFVVLVVLFFKGPRASMNLNLNFIL
;
A
#
# COMPACT_ATOMS: atom_id res chain seq x y z
N MET A 1 -1.66 1.46 11.15
CA MET A 1 -0.71 1.11 10.08
C MET A 1 -1.13 1.81 8.79
N ALA A 2 -0.20 2.32 7.97
CA ALA A 2 -0.50 3.04 6.72
C ALA A 2 -1.42 2.25 5.77
N THR A 3 -1.22 0.93 5.68
CA THR A 3 -2.07 0.02 4.88
C THR A 3 -3.56 0.17 5.17
N GLY A 4 -3.96 0.29 6.45
CA GLY A 4 -5.38 0.44 6.82
C GLY A 4 -5.97 1.77 6.38
N LYS A 5 -5.18 2.85 6.42
CA LYS A 5 -5.61 4.18 5.96
C LYS A 5 -5.70 4.27 4.44
N ILE A 6 -4.77 3.63 3.74
CA ILE A 6 -4.80 3.48 2.28
C ILE A 6 -6.08 2.74 1.88
N GLU A 7 -6.36 1.59 2.50
CA GLU A 7 -7.56 0.82 2.21
C GLU A 7 -8.84 1.63 2.45
N ASP A 8 -8.93 2.30 3.59
CA ASP A 8 -10.07 3.14 3.96
C ASP A 8 -10.30 4.31 2.98
N ARG A 9 -9.23 5.03 2.56
CA ARG A 9 -9.32 6.04 1.49
C ARG A 9 -9.78 5.46 0.16
N SER A 10 -9.18 4.34 -0.26
CA SER A 10 -9.55 3.70 -1.52
C SER A 10 -11.00 3.22 -1.52
N ILE A 11 -11.51 2.72 -0.39
CA ILE A 11 -12.92 2.33 -0.23
C ILE A 11 -13.82 3.56 -0.34
N ARG A 12 -13.50 4.66 0.37
CA ARG A 12 -14.31 5.89 0.32
C ARG A 12 -14.37 6.46 -1.09
N LEU A 13 -13.22 6.60 -1.77
CA LEU A 13 -13.18 7.11 -3.13
C LEU A 13 -13.91 6.16 -4.10
N GLY A 14 -13.68 4.85 -3.99
CA GLY A 14 -14.34 3.83 -4.80
C GLY A 14 -15.87 3.93 -4.70
N ARG A 15 -16.41 4.11 -3.49
CA ARG A 15 -17.85 4.32 -3.28
C ARG A 15 -18.36 5.61 -3.93
N ARG A 16 -17.65 6.73 -3.76
CA ARG A 16 -18.05 8.03 -4.35
C ARG A 16 -18.09 7.99 -5.88
N LEU A 17 -17.17 7.25 -6.49
CA LEU A 17 -17.02 7.22 -7.95
C LEU A 17 -17.64 5.97 -8.60
N THR A 18 -18.22 5.07 -7.81
CA THR A 18 -18.70 3.75 -8.26
C THR A 18 -17.60 2.95 -8.98
N LEU A 19 -16.41 2.91 -8.37
CA LEU A 19 -15.25 2.19 -8.85
C LEU A 19 -14.88 1.04 -7.93
N PHE A 20 -14.22 0.04 -8.50
CA PHE A 20 -13.56 -0.99 -7.70
C PHE A 20 -12.44 -0.38 -6.85
N ARG A 21 -12.31 -0.81 -5.59
CA ARG A 21 -11.35 -0.29 -4.60
C ARG A 21 -9.95 -0.15 -5.18
N ASP A 22 -9.47 -1.16 -5.90
CA ASP A 22 -8.08 -1.16 -6.35
C ASP A 22 -7.84 -0.16 -7.48
N TYR A 23 -8.85 0.15 -8.30
CA TYR A 23 -8.75 1.27 -9.24
C TYR A 23 -8.76 2.62 -8.53
N ALA A 24 -9.56 2.76 -7.46
CA ALA A 24 -9.52 3.96 -6.64
C ALA A 24 -8.12 4.17 -6.03
N THR A 25 -7.44 3.09 -5.61
CA THR A 25 -6.04 3.17 -5.15
C THR A 25 -5.10 3.69 -6.24
N VAL A 26 -5.20 3.16 -7.47
CA VAL A 26 -4.33 3.59 -8.58
C VAL A 26 -4.59 5.05 -8.94
N LEU A 27 -5.85 5.48 -8.99
CA LEU A 27 -6.22 6.89 -9.19
C LEU A 27 -5.67 7.80 -8.08
N LEU A 28 -5.74 7.36 -6.81
CA LEU A 28 -5.14 8.09 -5.71
C LEU A 28 -3.64 8.27 -5.94
N VAL A 29 -2.92 7.20 -6.27
CA VAL A 29 -1.47 7.29 -6.51
C VAL A 29 -1.14 8.21 -7.68
N GLU A 30 -1.87 8.12 -8.79
CA GLU A 30 -1.68 8.99 -9.96
C GLU A 30 -1.88 10.47 -9.65
N ASN A 31 -2.78 10.78 -8.71
CA ASN A 31 -3.18 12.14 -8.38
C ASN A 31 -2.61 12.58 -7.02
N ASN A 32 -1.42 12.09 -6.65
CA ASN A 32 -0.71 12.45 -5.41
C ASN A 32 -1.59 12.35 -4.14
N TRP A 33 -2.49 11.38 -4.13
CA TRP A 33 -3.46 11.11 -3.08
C TRP A 33 -4.47 12.25 -2.80
N ASP A 34 -4.64 13.20 -3.71
CA ASP A 34 -5.63 14.27 -3.61
C ASP A 34 -7.03 13.76 -4.00
N GLN A 35 -7.73 13.22 -3.00
CA GLN A 35 -9.07 12.67 -3.16
C GLN A 35 -10.08 13.72 -3.66
N GLU A 36 -9.97 14.98 -3.22
CA GLU A 36 -10.94 16.01 -3.57
C GLU A 36 -10.69 16.59 -4.96
N TYR A 37 -9.44 16.64 -5.42
CA TYR A 37 -9.14 16.88 -6.82
C TYR A 37 -9.80 15.84 -7.72
N ILE A 38 -9.60 14.55 -7.45
CA ILE A 38 -10.19 13.47 -8.27
C ILE A 38 -11.70 13.63 -8.33
N VAL A 39 -12.38 13.84 -7.20
CA VAL A 39 -13.84 13.94 -7.16
C VAL A 39 -14.35 15.19 -7.89
N ARG A 40 -13.67 16.34 -7.73
CA ARG A 40 -14.03 17.56 -8.48
C ARG A 40 -13.90 17.38 -9.98
N GLN A 41 -12.85 16.69 -10.43
CA GLN A 41 -12.58 16.50 -11.85
C GLN A 41 -13.40 15.35 -12.47
N TRP A 42 -13.86 14.38 -11.69
CA TRP A 42 -14.44 13.12 -12.19
C TRP A 42 -15.57 13.28 -13.22
N ASN A 43 -16.43 14.29 -13.04
CA ASN A 43 -17.59 14.55 -13.91
C ASN A 43 -17.41 15.79 -14.79
N VAL A 44 -16.22 16.38 -14.84
CA VAL A 44 -15.92 17.50 -15.73
C VAL A 44 -15.85 16.98 -17.16
N ALA A 45 -16.63 17.59 -18.06
CA ALA A 45 -16.64 17.21 -19.47
C ALA A 45 -15.23 17.35 -20.07
N GLY A 46 -14.76 16.31 -20.75
CA GLY A 46 -13.43 16.26 -21.36
C GLY A 46 -12.28 15.90 -20.40
N ASN A 47 -12.56 15.60 -19.13
CA ASN A 47 -11.53 15.12 -18.22
C ASN A 47 -11.16 13.64 -18.46
N HIS A 48 -9.86 13.36 -18.54
CA HIS A 48 -9.29 12.05 -18.85
C HIS A 48 -9.16 11.11 -17.64
N LEU A 49 -9.43 11.54 -16.40
CA LEU A 49 -9.30 10.65 -15.22
C LEU A 49 -10.14 9.37 -15.35
N GLY A 50 -11.35 9.50 -15.91
CA GLY A 50 -12.22 8.35 -16.16
C GLY A 50 -11.77 7.48 -17.34
N ASP A 51 -10.95 8.02 -18.24
CA ASP A 51 -10.52 7.35 -19.46
C ASP A 51 -9.46 6.29 -19.16
N HIS A 52 -8.67 6.41 -18.10
CA HIS A 52 -7.67 5.39 -17.77
C HIS A 52 -8.24 4.21 -16.98
N VAL A 53 -9.46 4.33 -16.44
CA VAL A 53 -10.06 3.32 -15.56
C VAL A 53 -11.25 2.63 -16.21
N VAL A 54 -11.39 1.32 -15.97
CA VAL A 54 -12.57 0.56 -16.41
C VAL A 54 -13.57 0.47 -15.28
N ARG A 55 -14.70 1.18 -15.41
CA ARG A 55 -15.78 1.24 -14.41
C ARG A 55 -16.37 -0.14 -14.09
N ASN A 56 -16.63 -0.94 -15.13
CA ASN A 56 -17.17 -2.29 -15.00
C ASN A 56 -16.06 -3.30 -15.23
N CYS A 57 -15.33 -3.62 -14.16
CA CYS A 57 -14.24 -4.57 -14.26
C CYS A 57 -14.80 -6.00 -14.30
N HIS A 58 -14.83 -6.59 -15.48
CA HIS A 58 -15.10 -8.01 -15.65
C HIS A 58 -13.76 -8.73 -15.79
N PHE A 59 -13.37 -9.45 -14.74
CA PHE A 59 -12.20 -10.31 -14.78
C PHE A 59 -12.56 -11.62 -15.46
N LEU A 60 -12.24 -11.70 -16.75
CA LEU A 60 -12.44 -12.88 -17.57
C LEU A 60 -11.14 -13.69 -17.63
N SER A 61 -11.20 -15.00 -17.42
CA SER A 61 -10.14 -15.95 -17.78
C SER A 61 -10.69 -16.97 -18.75
N ILE A 62 -10.11 -17.07 -19.94
CA ILE A 62 -10.52 -18.01 -20.99
C ILE A 62 -9.33 -18.47 -21.83
N THR A 63 -9.44 -19.66 -22.41
CA THR A 63 -8.52 -20.10 -23.47
C THR A 63 -8.78 -19.28 -24.73
N SER A 64 -7.81 -18.46 -25.12
CA SER A 64 -7.92 -17.57 -26.29
C SER A 64 -6.53 -17.24 -26.85
N ARG A 65 -6.50 -16.56 -28.00
CA ARG A 65 -5.25 -16.05 -28.59
C ARG A 65 -4.76 -14.83 -27.79
N CYS A 66 -3.58 -14.92 -27.18
CA CYS A 66 -2.98 -13.81 -26.45
C CYS A 66 -2.75 -12.59 -27.36
N ARG A 67 -3.09 -11.39 -26.89
CA ARG A 67 -2.92 -10.16 -27.67
C ARG A 67 -1.47 -9.71 -27.91
N ILE A 68 -0.51 -10.23 -27.15
CA ILE A 68 0.92 -9.88 -27.28
C ILE A 68 1.67 -10.92 -28.11
N CYS A 69 1.69 -12.18 -27.65
CA CYS A 69 2.49 -13.22 -28.32
C CYS A 69 1.73 -13.99 -29.40
N HIS A 70 0.44 -13.73 -29.61
CA HIS A 70 -0.42 -14.42 -30.57
C HIS A 70 -0.55 -15.95 -30.40
N VAL A 71 -0.09 -16.52 -29.28
CA VAL A 71 -0.24 -17.95 -28.97
C VAL A 71 -1.57 -18.21 -28.26
N ILE A 72 -2.25 -19.30 -28.63
CA ILE A 72 -3.49 -19.77 -27.98
C ILE A 72 -3.13 -20.44 -26.65
N ARG A 73 -3.72 -19.96 -25.55
CA ARG A 73 -3.54 -20.48 -24.17
C ARG A 73 -4.54 -19.82 -23.23
N GLU A 74 -4.50 -20.19 -21.96
CA GLU A 74 -5.22 -19.46 -20.91
C GLU A 74 -4.75 -17.99 -20.86
N CYS A 75 -5.70 -17.09 -21.07
CA CYS A 75 -5.50 -15.65 -21.03
C CYS A 75 -6.56 -15.02 -20.16
N LYS A 76 -6.20 -13.92 -19.49
CA LYS A 76 -7.14 -13.17 -18.67
C LYS A 76 -7.09 -11.68 -18.93
N SER A 77 -8.17 -10.99 -18.58
CA SER A 77 -8.25 -9.53 -18.58
C SER A 77 -7.67 -8.97 -17.28
N TYR A 78 -6.78 -8.00 -17.39
CA TYR A 78 -6.13 -7.38 -16.22
C TYR A 78 -6.76 -6.05 -15.82
N GLY A 79 -7.89 -5.70 -16.41
CA GLY A 79 -8.60 -4.46 -16.11
C GLY A 79 -9.31 -3.90 -17.32
N CYS A 80 -8.68 -4.01 -18.50
CA CYS A 80 -9.27 -3.73 -19.80
C CYS A 80 -9.74 -5.01 -20.50
N ARG A 81 -10.33 -4.88 -21.70
CA ARG A 81 -10.86 -6.01 -22.48
C ARG A 81 -9.78 -6.86 -23.16
N HIS A 82 -8.51 -6.49 -23.07
CA HIS A 82 -7.42 -7.26 -23.69
C HIS A 82 -7.13 -8.54 -22.90
N LEU A 83 -7.17 -9.67 -23.59
CA LEU A 83 -6.83 -10.98 -23.05
C LEU A 83 -5.34 -11.25 -23.21
N LEU A 84 -4.66 -11.40 -22.09
CA LEU A 84 -3.22 -11.56 -22.01
C LEU A 84 -2.87 -12.82 -21.22
N CYS A 85 -1.88 -13.57 -21.71
CA CYS A 85 -1.39 -14.73 -20.97
C CYS A 85 -0.44 -14.29 -19.85
N ALA A 86 -0.39 -15.07 -18.77
CA ALA A 86 0.49 -14.79 -17.62
C ALA A 86 1.95 -14.59 -18.06
N ARG A 87 2.48 -15.44 -18.96
CA ARG A 87 3.86 -15.34 -19.44
C ARG A 87 4.22 -13.96 -20.05
N CYS A 88 3.32 -13.35 -20.81
CA CYS A 88 3.58 -12.02 -21.40
C CYS A 88 3.47 -10.89 -20.37
N VAL A 89 2.68 -11.10 -19.33
CA VAL A 89 2.32 -10.06 -18.38
C VAL A 89 3.24 -10.05 -17.17
N THR A 90 3.64 -11.22 -16.65
CA THR A 90 4.52 -11.32 -15.47
C THR A 90 5.81 -10.54 -15.67
N GLY A 91 6.53 -10.74 -16.79
CA GLY A 91 7.78 -10.01 -17.05
C GLY A 91 7.59 -8.50 -17.07
N TYR A 92 6.56 -8.02 -17.78
CA TYR A 92 6.19 -6.60 -17.83
C TYR A 92 5.90 -6.03 -16.45
N LEU A 93 5.09 -6.73 -15.64
CA LEU A 93 4.72 -6.29 -14.30
C LEU A 93 5.93 -6.23 -13.36
N GLU A 94 6.72 -7.31 -13.33
CA GLU A 94 7.86 -7.39 -12.42
C GLU A 94 8.91 -6.32 -12.73
N GLU A 95 9.22 -6.10 -14.02
CA GLU A 95 10.14 -5.04 -14.45
C GLU A 95 9.66 -3.65 -14.01
N ASN A 96 8.40 -3.30 -14.27
CA ASN A 96 7.87 -1.99 -13.95
C ASN A 96 7.72 -1.78 -12.43
N ILE A 97 7.29 -2.78 -11.68
CA ILE A 97 7.20 -2.69 -10.21
C ILE A 97 8.60 -2.55 -9.59
N ASN A 98 9.60 -3.27 -10.11
CA ASN A 98 10.99 -3.14 -9.67
C ASN A 98 11.55 -1.74 -9.98
N ALA A 99 11.12 -1.11 -11.07
CA ALA A 99 11.41 0.28 -11.40
C ALA A 99 10.64 1.29 -10.52
N GLY A 100 9.76 0.83 -9.63
CA GLY A 100 9.00 1.68 -8.70
C GLY A 100 7.62 2.09 -9.20
N ALA A 101 7.16 1.58 -10.35
CA ALA A 101 5.84 1.90 -10.87
C ALA A 101 4.73 1.36 -9.96
N LEU A 102 3.78 2.23 -9.64
CA LEU A 102 2.57 1.91 -8.87
C LEU A 102 1.31 1.90 -9.76
N ASN A 103 1.36 2.60 -10.90
CA ASN A 103 0.28 2.71 -11.86
C ASN A 103 0.67 1.97 -13.14
N LEU A 104 0.28 0.69 -13.20
CA LEU A 104 0.60 -0.17 -14.35
C LEU A 104 -0.52 -0.05 -15.38
N VAL A 105 -0.14 0.15 -16.64
CA VAL A 105 -1.09 0.23 -17.77
C VAL A 105 -1.05 -1.06 -18.57
N CYS A 106 -2.06 -1.27 -19.40
CA CYS A 106 -2.11 -2.44 -20.27
C CYS A 106 -0.91 -2.42 -21.25
N PRO A 107 -0.12 -3.50 -21.34
CA PRO A 107 1.03 -3.57 -22.26
C PRO A 107 0.67 -3.70 -23.75
N VAL A 108 -0.62 -3.71 -24.10
CA VAL A 108 -1.06 -3.70 -25.51
C VAL A 108 -0.87 -2.30 -26.07
N GLN A 109 -0.28 -2.21 -27.26
CA GLN A 109 -0.03 -0.94 -27.94
C GLN A 109 -1.30 -0.07 -28.02
N HIS A 110 -1.17 1.23 -27.70
CA HIS A 110 -2.26 2.21 -27.65
C HIS A 110 -3.33 1.97 -26.57
N CYS A 111 -3.14 1.02 -25.65
CA CYS A 111 -4.06 0.83 -24.53
C CYS A 111 -3.58 1.55 -23.28
N GLU A 112 -4.21 2.67 -22.97
CA GLU A 112 -3.87 3.50 -21.79
C GLU A 112 -4.70 3.14 -20.56
N LYS A 113 -5.36 1.97 -20.59
CA LYS A 113 -6.19 1.51 -19.47
C LYS A 113 -5.30 0.92 -18.38
N MET A 114 -5.51 1.36 -17.15
CA MET A 114 -4.84 0.84 -15.97
C MET A 114 -5.19 -0.63 -15.72
N MET A 115 -4.20 -1.37 -15.24
CA MET A 115 -4.36 -2.72 -14.75
C MET A 115 -4.80 -2.70 -13.28
N CYS A 116 -5.68 -3.63 -12.90
CA CYS A 116 -6.20 -3.78 -11.56
C CYS A 116 -5.22 -4.56 -10.66
N PRO A 117 -4.70 -3.97 -9.56
CA PRO A 117 -3.82 -4.65 -8.62
C PRO A 117 -4.29 -6.00 -8.08
N ALA A 118 -5.58 -6.18 -7.77
CA ALA A 118 -6.08 -7.49 -7.32
C ALA A 118 -5.81 -8.62 -8.32
N VAL A 119 -5.81 -8.32 -9.62
CA VAL A 119 -5.68 -9.34 -10.67
C VAL A 119 -4.24 -9.77 -10.85
N PHE A 120 -3.33 -8.80 -10.94
CA PHE A 120 -1.95 -9.08 -11.31
C PHE A 120 -1.08 -9.50 -10.13
N LYS A 121 -1.52 -9.24 -8.89
CA LYS A 121 -0.77 -9.65 -7.69
C LYS A 121 -0.56 -11.17 -7.63
N SER A 122 -1.45 -11.97 -8.18
CA SER A 122 -1.28 -13.43 -8.23
C SER A 122 -0.28 -13.92 -9.28
N ASP A 123 0.05 -13.09 -10.27
CA ASP A 123 0.94 -13.47 -11.38
C ASP A 123 2.40 -13.03 -11.19
N VAL A 124 2.70 -12.27 -10.13
CA VAL A 124 4.04 -11.82 -9.78
C VAL A 124 4.55 -12.49 -8.51
N SER A 125 5.88 -12.58 -8.38
CA SER A 125 6.53 -13.17 -7.22
C SER A 125 6.15 -12.47 -5.91
N ILE A 126 6.26 -13.20 -4.78
CA ILE A 126 5.99 -12.66 -3.43
C ILE A 126 6.88 -11.44 -3.16
N ALA A 127 8.15 -11.49 -3.58
CA ALA A 127 9.10 -10.40 -3.42
C ALA A 127 8.61 -9.12 -4.12
N VAL A 128 8.15 -9.23 -5.38
CA VAL A 128 7.60 -8.11 -6.14
C VAL A 128 6.30 -7.59 -5.54
N ARG A 129 5.41 -8.45 -5.06
CA ARG A 129 4.20 -8.02 -4.31
C ARG A 129 4.55 -7.20 -3.08
N ASN A 130 5.52 -7.65 -2.29
CA ASN A 130 5.96 -6.96 -1.09
C ASN A 130 6.63 -5.63 -1.42
N LEU A 131 7.39 -5.56 -2.53
CA LEU A 131 7.95 -4.31 -3.04
C LEU A 131 6.86 -3.33 -3.45
N PHE A 132 5.86 -3.77 -4.22
CA PHE A 132 4.71 -2.95 -4.60
C PHE A 132 4.00 -2.36 -3.37
N GLN A 133 3.72 -3.19 -2.36
CA GLN A 133 3.07 -2.73 -1.12
C GLN A 133 3.94 -1.73 -0.34
N ARG A 134 5.25 -1.94 -0.27
CA ARG A 134 6.17 -0.99 0.37
C ARG A 134 6.20 0.35 -0.36
N ASN A 135 6.28 0.32 -1.69
CA ASN A 135 6.26 1.53 -2.51
C ASN A 135 4.93 2.27 -2.39
N LEU A 136 3.81 1.55 -2.34
CA LEU A 136 2.48 2.13 -2.11
C LEU A 136 2.40 2.83 -0.74
N ASN A 137 2.88 2.16 0.32
CA ASN A 137 2.94 2.76 1.66
C ASN A 137 3.85 4.00 1.69
N ARG A 138 5.00 3.94 1.02
CA ARG A 138 5.93 5.08 0.93
C ARG A 138 5.29 6.26 0.20
N SER A 139 4.65 6.03 -0.94
CA SER A 139 3.94 7.06 -1.70
C SER A 139 2.87 7.74 -0.84
N PHE A 140 2.11 6.97 -0.07
CA PHE A 140 1.09 7.50 0.84
C PHE A 140 1.68 8.38 1.94
N LEU A 141 2.75 7.93 2.61
CA LEU A 141 3.41 8.69 3.69
C LEU A 141 4.04 9.99 3.16
N LEU A 142 4.65 9.96 1.97
CA LEU A 142 5.20 11.16 1.34
C LEU A 142 4.14 12.22 1.04
N ALA A 143 2.91 11.80 0.71
CA ALA A 143 1.80 12.72 0.50
C ALA A 143 1.15 13.21 1.81
N HIS A 144 1.43 12.57 2.96
CA HIS A 144 0.84 12.88 4.27
C HIS A 144 1.91 12.84 5.37
N PRO A 145 2.86 13.79 5.37
CA PRO A 145 3.96 13.80 6.32
C PRO A 145 3.47 13.96 7.77
N ASP A 146 2.32 14.58 8.00
CA ASP A 146 1.64 14.68 9.29
C ASP A 146 1.25 13.31 9.86
N GLU A 147 0.91 12.36 9.00
CA GLU A 147 0.61 11.00 9.41
C GLU A 147 1.86 10.19 9.77
N GLU A 148 3.04 10.54 9.24
CA GLU A 148 4.32 9.90 9.57
C GLU A 148 4.71 10.15 11.03
N PHE A 149 4.52 11.38 11.51
CA PHE A 149 4.81 11.74 12.91
C PHE A 149 3.94 10.95 13.89
N SER A 150 2.66 10.74 13.58
CA SER A 150 1.76 9.94 14.42
C SER A 150 2.27 8.50 14.65
N TYR A 151 2.95 7.91 13.66
CA TYR A 151 3.53 6.57 13.79
C TYR A 151 4.78 6.56 14.67
N ILE A 152 5.65 7.57 14.51
CA ILE A 152 6.84 7.70 15.34
C ILE A 152 6.41 7.88 16.79
N THR A 153 5.50 8.81 17.10
CA THR A 153 5.05 9.04 18.47
C THR A 153 4.41 7.79 19.10
N ALA A 154 3.56 7.07 18.36
CA ALA A 154 2.96 5.82 18.87
C ALA A 154 4.00 4.70 19.13
N ALA A 155 5.03 4.60 18.29
CA ALA A 155 6.13 3.65 18.50
C ALA A 155 6.99 4.04 19.71
N TYR A 156 7.26 5.34 19.88
CA TYR A 156 7.97 5.87 21.04
C TYR A 156 7.15 5.71 22.32
N ASP A 157 5.84 5.95 22.31
CA ASP A 157 4.95 5.75 23.46
C ASP A 157 4.82 4.28 23.83
N PHE A 158 4.84 3.37 22.86
CA PHE A 158 4.91 1.93 23.13
C PHE A 158 6.27 1.53 23.74
N CYS A 159 7.37 2.09 23.24
CA CYS A 159 8.71 1.84 23.79
C CYS A 159 8.92 2.48 25.17
N LEU A 160 8.39 3.68 25.41
CA LEU A 160 8.46 4.39 26.68
C LEU A 160 7.49 3.78 27.69
N GLY A 161 6.28 3.42 27.27
CA GLY A 161 5.32 2.65 28.05
C GLY A 161 5.92 1.33 28.54
N LYS A 162 6.68 0.62 27.69
CA LYS A 162 7.45 -0.57 28.09
C LYS A 162 8.65 -0.28 28.99
N LYS A 163 9.30 0.89 28.87
CA LYS A 163 10.35 1.32 29.80
C LYS A 163 9.79 1.62 31.20
N TRP A 164 8.55 2.10 31.34
CA TRP A 164 7.91 2.21 32.65
C TRP A 164 7.70 0.86 33.30
N TYR A 165 7.32 -0.20 32.57
CA TYR A 165 7.23 -1.54 33.17
C TYR A 165 8.60 -2.08 33.59
N ILE A 166 9.67 -1.80 32.84
CA ILE A 166 11.04 -2.22 33.23
C ILE A 166 11.52 -1.42 34.44
N LEU A 167 11.33 -0.09 34.46
CA LEU A 167 11.66 0.75 35.62
C LEU A 167 10.81 0.40 36.84
N ALA A 168 9.50 0.19 36.67
CA ALA A 168 8.60 -0.24 37.73
C ALA A 168 8.93 -1.65 38.24
N PHE A 169 9.33 -2.58 37.35
CA PHE A 169 9.78 -3.92 37.73
C PHE A 169 11.12 -3.87 38.46
N VAL A 170 12.07 -3.06 38.02
CA VAL A 170 13.34 -2.83 38.74
C VAL A 170 13.09 -2.18 40.10
N VAL A 171 12.19 -1.19 40.18
CA VAL A 171 11.79 -0.57 41.46
C VAL A 171 11.07 -1.57 42.37
N LEU A 172 10.16 -2.39 41.84
CA LEU A 172 9.49 -3.46 42.60
C LEU A 172 10.49 -4.50 43.10
N VAL A 173 11.43 -4.95 42.26
CA VAL A 173 12.50 -5.88 42.66
C VAL A 173 13.39 -5.25 43.73
N VAL A 174 13.78 -3.98 43.61
CA VAL A 174 14.57 -3.28 44.63
C VAL A 174 13.79 -3.10 45.94
N LEU A 175 12.48 -2.87 45.87
CA LEU A 175 11.61 -2.73 47.04
C LEU A 175 11.29 -4.06 47.73
N PHE A 176 11.16 -5.16 46.96
CA PHE A 176 10.89 -6.50 47.51
C PHE A 176 12.15 -7.25 47.95
N PHE A 177 13.31 -6.97 47.35
CA PHE A 177 14.59 -7.57 47.76
C PHE A 177 15.38 -6.73 48.77
N LYS A 178 14.94 -5.50 49.09
CA LYS A 178 15.36 -4.84 50.33
C LYS A 178 14.56 -5.41 51.50
N GLY A 179 14.95 -6.62 51.91
CA GLY A 179 14.69 -7.11 53.25
C GLY A 179 15.12 -6.09 54.32
N PRO A 180 14.55 -6.14 55.52
CA PRO A 180 14.75 -5.14 56.55
C PRO A 180 16.25 -5.05 56.87
N ARG A 181 16.80 -3.84 56.69
CA ARG A 181 18.06 -3.34 57.27
C ARG A 181 18.97 -4.41 57.89
N ALA A 182 19.97 -4.83 57.13
CA ALA A 182 21.33 -4.54 57.55
C ALA A 182 21.70 -3.17 56.96
N SER A 183 22.06 -2.22 57.82
CA SER A 183 22.40 -0.85 57.43
C SER A 183 23.71 -0.81 56.63
N MET A 184 23.62 -0.43 55.36
CA MET A 184 24.79 0.01 54.59
C MET A 184 24.51 1.38 53.96
N ASN A 185 25.31 2.35 54.37
CA ASN A 185 25.38 3.70 53.79
C ASN A 185 25.93 3.59 52.36
N LEU A 186 25.07 3.81 51.36
CA LEU A 186 25.50 4.05 49.99
C LEU A 186 25.36 5.54 49.70
N ASN A 187 26.50 6.21 49.69
CA ASN A 187 26.64 7.62 49.34
C ASN A 187 26.68 7.72 47.80
N LEU A 188 25.54 8.05 47.20
CA LEU A 188 25.42 8.28 45.75
C LEU A 188 25.57 9.79 45.48
N ASN A 189 26.78 10.22 45.15
CA ASN A 189 27.01 11.52 44.53
C ASN A 189 26.56 11.46 43.06
N PHE A 190 25.49 12.18 42.74
CA PHE A 190 25.14 12.50 41.35
C PHE A 190 25.99 13.70 40.90
N ILE A 191 26.80 13.50 39.87
CA ILE A 191 27.40 14.58 39.08
C ILE A 191 26.46 14.82 37.89
N LEU A 192 25.97 16.06 37.78
CA LEU A 192 25.22 16.60 36.65
C LEU A 192 26.12 16.79 35.43
#